data_AF-A0A4V3J6U7-F1
#
_entry.id   AF-A0A4V3J6U7-F1
#
_cell.length_a   1.000
_cell.length_b   1.000
_cell.length_c   1.000
_cell.angle_alpha   90.00
_cell.angle_beta   90.00
_cell.angle_gamma   90.00
#
_symmetry.space_group_name_H-M   'P 1'
#
loop_
_entity.id
_entity.type
_entity.pdbx_description
1 polymer ?
#
loop_
_entity_poly.entity_id
_entity_poly.type
_entity_poly.pdbx_seq_one_letter_code
_entity_poly.pdbx_strand_id
1 'polypeptide(L)'
;MGYCVEHWKGRGCRYRVPGSRYTKSDGYVVVKLEDGRIIAEHRVVMEREIGRPLERGETVHHINGVRDDNRPENLEIWYSPQPYGQRVEDLIRYVVTHHRDVLIGVLEQFQSGRSTGEDPEQPRVPVLHP
;
A
#
# COMPACT_ATOMS: atom_id res chain seq x y z
N MET A 1 16.91 56.52 -18.39
CA MET A 1 16.83 55.98 -17.02
C MET A 1 16.82 54.47 -17.12
N GLY A 2 18.01 53.84 -17.02
CA GLY A 2 18.17 52.40 -17.11
C GLY A 2 18.02 51.78 -15.73
N TYR A 3 17.09 50.85 -15.58
CA TYR A 3 16.99 50.03 -14.37
C TYR A 3 17.68 48.70 -14.65
N CYS A 4 18.77 48.45 -13.92
CA CYS A 4 19.63 47.29 -14.03
C CYS A 4 18.90 45.99 -13.68
N VAL A 5 18.97 45.01 -14.58
CA VAL A 5 18.49 43.63 -14.46
C VAL A 5 19.48 42.76 -13.68
N GLU A 6 19.75 43.05 -12.40
CA GLU A 6 20.47 42.10 -11.54
C GLU A 6 20.09 42.31 -10.07
N HIS A 7 19.11 41.52 -9.57
CA HIS A 7 19.01 41.21 -8.13
C HIS A 7 18.00 40.11 -7.74
N TRP A 8 18.00 38.92 -8.35
CA TRP A 8 17.26 37.75 -7.82
C TRP A 8 18.04 36.42 -7.93
N LYS A 9 19.36 36.46 -7.72
CA LYS A 9 20.18 35.26 -7.51
C LYS A 9 20.19 34.89 -6.03
N GLY A 10 19.11 34.29 -5.52
CA GLY A 10 19.06 33.98 -4.09
C GLY A 10 17.77 33.34 -3.61
N ARG A 11 17.44 32.16 -4.17
CA ARG A 11 16.65 31.05 -3.60
C ARG A 11 16.18 30.20 -4.76
N GLY A 12 16.94 29.15 -5.09
CA GLY A 12 16.62 28.20 -6.15
C GLY A 12 15.35 27.42 -5.86
N CYS A 13 14.18 28.01 -6.13
CA CYS A 13 12.96 27.25 -6.29
C CYS A 13 13.10 26.52 -7.63
N ARG A 14 13.70 25.31 -7.59
CA ARG A 14 13.82 24.43 -8.76
C ARG A 14 12.40 24.09 -9.21
N TYR A 15 11.84 24.88 -10.13
CA TYR A 15 10.60 24.53 -10.81
C TYR A 15 10.84 23.20 -11.52
N ARG A 16 10.31 22.12 -10.95
CA ARG A 16 10.42 20.78 -11.53
C ARG A 16 9.44 20.67 -12.69
N VAL A 17 9.92 20.20 -13.83
CA VAL A 17 9.06 19.90 -14.97
C VAL A 17 8.06 18.79 -14.57
N PRO A 18 6.78 18.88 -14.98
CA PRO A 18 5.89 17.74 -14.92
C PRO A 18 6.51 16.49 -15.54
N GLY A 19 6.22 15.32 -14.96
CA GLY A 19 6.83 14.04 -15.33
C GLY A 19 8.20 13.78 -14.72
N SER A 20 8.84 14.77 -14.06
CA SER A 20 10.13 14.54 -13.40
C SER A 20 10.03 13.49 -12.29
N ARG A 21 10.98 12.56 -12.26
CA ARG A 21 11.14 11.55 -11.21
C ARG A 21 12.32 11.89 -10.31
N TYR A 22 12.21 11.64 -9.01
CA TYR A 22 13.35 11.74 -8.09
C TYR A 22 13.16 10.85 -6.86
N THR A 23 14.28 10.41 -6.30
CA THR A 23 14.31 9.62 -5.05
C THR A 23 14.34 10.57 -3.86
N LYS A 24 13.46 10.35 -2.90
CA LYS A 24 13.46 11.05 -1.61
C LYS A 24 14.53 10.44 -0.69
N SER A 25 14.87 11.15 0.40
CA SER A 25 15.80 10.66 1.42
C SER A 25 15.33 9.40 2.13
N ASP A 26 14.05 9.09 2.05
CA ASP A 26 13.42 7.87 2.57
C ASP A 26 13.48 6.69 1.58
N GLY A 27 14.13 6.84 0.41
CA GLY A 27 14.29 5.79 -0.60
C GLY A 27 13.08 5.64 -1.53
N TYR A 28 11.99 6.38 -1.36
CA TYR A 28 10.86 6.31 -2.28
C TYR A 28 11.10 7.15 -3.54
N VAL A 29 10.77 6.58 -4.70
CA VAL A 29 10.70 7.35 -5.95
C VAL A 29 9.33 8.04 -6.05
N VAL A 30 9.36 9.33 -6.35
CA VAL A 30 8.15 10.13 -6.56
C VAL A 30 8.14 10.77 -7.94
N VAL A 31 6.94 10.94 -8.49
CA VAL A 31 6.68 11.54 -9.80
C VAL A 31 5.90 12.83 -9.59
N LYS A 32 6.32 13.90 -10.28
CA LYS A 32 5.52 15.12 -10.38
C LYS A 32 4.49 14.98 -11.49
N LEU A 33 3.21 15.14 -11.19
CA LEU A 33 2.12 15.13 -12.15
C LEU A 33 1.99 16.49 -12.86
N GLU A 34 1.21 16.52 -13.95
CA GLU A 34 0.93 17.74 -14.74
C GLU A 34 0.19 18.81 -13.94
N ASP A 35 -0.68 18.39 -13.02
CA ASP A 35 -1.38 19.26 -12.07
C ASP A 35 -0.48 19.80 -10.94
N GLY A 36 0.81 19.46 -10.96
CA GLY A 36 1.80 19.89 -9.98
C GLY A 36 1.86 19.07 -8.70
N ARG A 37 0.96 18.08 -8.51
CA ARG A 37 1.03 17.15 -7.37
C ARG A 37 2.25 16.25 -7.47
N ILE A 38 2.76 15.82 -6.32
CA ILE A 38 3.86 14.87 -6.23
C ILE A 38 3.32 13.61 -5.57
N ILE A 39 3.34 12.51 -6.31
CA ILE A 39 2.81 11.22 -5.88
C ILE A 39 3.91 10.16 -5.89
N ALA A 40 3.79 9.14 -5.03
CA ALA A 40 4.72 8.03 -5.03
C ALA A 40 4.56 7.18 -6.31
N GLU A 41 5.66 6.82 -6.94
CA GLU A 41 5.64 6.12 -8.23
C GLU A 41 4.97 4.75 -8.13
N HIS A 42 5.25 3.98 -7.07
CA HIS A 42 4.59 2.69 -6.84
C HIS A 42 3.06 2.79 -6.79
N ARG A 43 2.50 3.90 -6.27
CA ARG A 43 1.04 4.10 -6.27
C ARG A 43 0.52 4.29 -7.68
N VAL A 44 1.20 5.11 -8.48
CA VAL A 44 0.83 5.36 -9.88
C VAL A 44 0.91 4.09 -10.72
N VAL A 45 1.95 3.27 -10.51
CA VAL A 45 2.09 1.98 -11.20
C VAL A 45 0.93 1.07 -10.82
N MET A 46 0.63 0.94 -9.52
CA MET A 46 -0.45 0.06 -9.08
C MET A 46 -1.84 0.51 -9.54
N GLU A 47 -2.12 1.82 -9.49
CA GLU A 47 -3.39 2.40 -9.99
C GLU A 47 -3.61 2.13 -11.48
N ARG A 48 -2.53 2.14 -12.28
CA ARG A 48 -2.57 1.80 -13.70
C ARG A 48 -2.83 0.32 -13.93
N GLU A 49 -2.22 -0.54 -13.12
CA GLU A 49 -2.39 -2.00 -13.21
C GLU A 49 -3.82 -2.42 -12.89
N ILE A 50 -4.41 -1.88 -11.82
CA ILE A 50 -5.79 -2.19 -11.41
C ILE A 50 -6.85 -1.43 -12.21
N GLY A 51 -6.46 -0.41 -12.99
CA GLY A 51 -7.37 0.41 -13.78
C GLY A 51 -8.30 1.33 -12.98
N ARG A 52 -8.03 1.54 -11.68
CA ARG A 52 -8.80 2.41 -10.78
C ARG A 52 -7.89 3.09 -9.76
N PRO A 53 -8.29 4.23 -9.16
CA PRO A 53 -7.53 4.82 -8.05
C PRO A 53 -7.52 3.90 -6.83
N LEU A 54 -6.46 3.98 -6.03
CA LEU A 54 -6.36 3.26 -4.76
C LEU A 54 -7.32 3.88 -3.74
N GLU A 55 -8.05 3.04 -3.01
CA GLU A 55 -8.99 3.46 -1.98
C GLU A 55 -8.27 3.94 -0.71
N ARG A 56 -9.00 4.62 0.17
CA ARG A 56 -8.47 5.22 1.42
C ARG A 56 -7.85 4.20 2.39
N GLY A 57 -8.16 2.91 2.23
CA GLY A 57 -7.57 1.81 3.03
C GLY A 57 -6.51 0.99 2.30
N GLU A 58 -6.25 1.26 1.02
CA GLU A 58 -5.32 0.51 0.20
C GLU A 58 -3.93 1.16 0.22
N THR A 59 -2.96 0.41 0.72
CA THR A 59 -1.53 0.74 0.70
C THR A 59 -0.80 -0.20 -0.25
N VAL A 60 0.31 0.23 -0.81
CA VAL A 60 1.14 -0.59 -1.71
C VAL A 60 2.42 -0.95 -0.97
N HIS A 61 2.78 -2.22 -0.99
CA HIS A 61 3.97 -2.76 -0.36
C HIS A 61 4.90 -3.37 -1.41
N HIS A 62 6.20 -3.25 -1.20
CA HIS A 62 7.24 -3.87 -2.02
C HIS A 62 7.56 -5.26 -1.47
N ILE A 63 7.41 -6.30 -2.29
CA ILE A 63 7.63 -7.70 -1.89
C ILE A 63 9.09 -7.93 -1.48
N ASN A 64 10.04 -7.41 -2.25
CA ASN A 64 11.47 -7.52 -1.98
C ASN A 64 11.99 -6.51 -0.92
N GLY A 65 11.14 -5.60 -0.43
CA GLY A 65 11.53 -4.52 0.48
C GLY A 65 12.38 -3.39 -0.13
N VAL A 66 12.62 -3.42 -1.44
CA VAL A 66 13.42 -2.45 -2.18
C VAL A 66 12.51 -1.34 -2.70
N ARG A 67 12.63 -0.13 -2.14
CA ARG A 67 11.66 0.98 -2.30
C ARG A 67 11.68 1.65 -3.68
N ASP A 68 12.72 1.45 -4.47
CA ASP A 68 12.89 1.96 -5.82
C ASP A 68 12.57 0.94 -6.92
N ASP A 69 12.36 -0.33 -6.57
CA ASP A 69 11.90 -1.35 -7.50
C ASP A 69 10.37 -1.31 -7.66
N ASN A 70 9.89 -0.38 -8.48
CA ASN A 70 8.46 -0.12 -8.70
C ASN A 70 7.85 -0.96 -9.84
N ARG A 71 8.41 -2.12 -10.17
CA ARG A 71 7.82 -3.02 -11.18
C ARG A 71 6.52 -3.63 -10.64
N PRO A 72 5.43 -3.73 -11.44
CA PRO A 72 4.13 -4.24 -10.98
C PRO A 72 4.23 -5.60 -10.27
N GLU A 73 5.08 -6.50 -10.76
CA GLU A 73 5.29 -7.82 -10.17
C GLU A 73 5.95 -7.82 -8.77
N ASN A 74 6.57 -6.69 -8.38
CA ASN A 74 7.19 -6.50 -7.08
C ASN A 74 6.29 -5.72 -6.10
N LEU A 75 5.08 -5.33 -6.53
CA LEU A 75 4.15 -4.53 -5.75
C LEU A 75 2.93 -5.37 -5.34
N GLU A 76 2.50 -5.19 -4.10
CA GLU A 76 1.31 -5.84 -3.56
C GLU A 76 0.40 -4.80 -2.89
N ILE A 77 -0.91 -4.91 -3.11
CA ILE A 77 -1.90 -4.08 -2.41
C ILE A 77 -2.19 -4.72 -1.05
N TRP A 78 -1.99 -3.94 -0.01
CA TRP A 78 -2.38 -4.25 1.35
C TRP A 78 -3.58 -3.40 1.74
N TYR A 79 -4.52 -4.02 2.44
CA TYR A 79 -5.65 -3.31 3.02
C TYR A 79 -5.40 -3.09 4.51
N SER A 80 -5.20 -1.84 4.93
CA SER A 80 -4.94 -1.48 6.31
C SER A 80 -5.97 -0.43 6.79
N PRO A 81 -7.12 -0.85 7.32
CA PRO A 81 -8.07 0.07 7.92
C PRO A 81 -7.49 0.56 9.26
N GLN A 82 -6.77 1.68 9.26
CA GLN A 82 -6.39 2.35 10.52
C GLN A 82 -7.60 3.13 11.04
N PRO A 83 -7.98 2.96 12.33
CA PRO A 83 -7.05 3.09 13.45
C PRO A 83 -6.86 1.81 14.29
N TYR A 84 -5.75 1.78 15.04
CA TYR A 84 -5.43 0.77 16.04
C TYR A 84 -6.59 0.60 17.05
N GLY A 85 -6.96 -0.64 17.38
CA GLY A 85 -7.98 -0.96 18.39
C GLY A 85 -9.37 -1.36 17.87
N GLN A 86 -9.51 -1.80 16.61
CA GLN A 86 -10.79 -2.32 16.10
C GLN A 86 -11.15 -3.68 16.72
N ARG A 87 -12.44 -3.84 17.04
CA ARG A 87 -12.97 -5.13 17.50
C ARG A 87 -12.98 -6.14 16.35
N VAL A 88 -12.78 -7.41 16.67
CA VAL A 88 -12.86 -8.50 15.69
C VAL A 88 -14.21 -8.50 14.99
N GLU A 89 -15.30 -8.22 15.71
CA GLU A 89 -16.64 -8.15 15.13
C GLU A 89 -16.77 -7.05 14.06
N ASP A 90 -16.12 -5.90 14.26
CA ASP A 90 -16.17 -4.77 13.33
C ASP A 90 -15.37 -5.07 12.06
N LEU A 91 -14.23 -5.75 12.19
CA LEU A 91 -13.43 -6.23 11.06
C LEU A 91 -14.21 -7.26 10.24
N ILE A 92 -14.79 -8.27 10.91
CA ILE A 92 -15.61 -9.28 10.21
C ILE A 92 -16.79 -8.62 9.52
N ARG A 93 -17.49 -7.69 10.17
CA ARG A 93 -18.59 -6.94 9.57
C ARG A 93 -18.12 -6.16 8.33
N TYR A 94 -17.02 -5.45 8.43
CA TYR A 94 -16.44 -4.71 7.30
C TYR A 94 -16.14 -5.63 6.12
N VAL A 95 -15.46 -6.75 6.37
CA VAL A 95 -15.11 -7.76 5.36
C VAL A 95 -16.38 -8.36 4.72
N VAL A 96 -17.38 -8.73 5.51
CA VAL A 96 -18.65 -9.25 5.01
C VAL A 96 -19.40 -8.21 4.16
N THR A 97 -19.33 -6.93 4.53
CA THR A 97 -20.04 -5.86 3.81
C THR A 97 -19.34 -5.44 2.51
N HIS A 98 -18.00 -5.36 2.49
CA HIS A 98 -17.26 -4.75 1.37
C HIS A 98 -16.46 -5.76 0.55
N HIS A 99 -16.06 -6.88 1.14
CA HIS A 99 -15.14 -7.86 0.56
C HIS A 99 -15.72 -9.28 0.59
N ARG A 100 -17.05 -9.37 0.40
CA ARG A 100 -17.80 -10.63 0.52
C ARG A 100 -17.29 -11.70 -0.44
N ASP A 101 -17.01 -11.33 -1.68
CA ASP A 101 -16.59 -12.27 -2.73
C ASP A 101 -15.23 -12.89 -2.40
N VAL A 102 -14.30 -12.08 -1.89
CA VAL A 102 -12.99 -12.54 -1.43
C VAL A 102 -13.14 -13.49 -0.23
N LEU A 103 -13.99 -13.14 0.74
CA LEU A 103 -14.25 -14.00 1.89
C LEU A 103 -14.81 -15.37 1.48
N ILE A 104 -15.77 -15.42 0.55
CA ILE A 104 -16.35 -16.67 0.05
C ILE A 104 -15.26 -17.52 -0.61
N GLY A 105 -14.46 -16.94 -1.51
CA GLY A 105 -13.38 -17.67 -2.18
C GLY A 105 -12.36 -18.25 -1.20
N VAL A 106 -11.99 -17.51 -0.16
CA VAL A 106 -11.10 -18.01 0.91
C VAL A 106 -11.77 -19.16 1.67
N LEU A 107 -13.04 -19.04 2.06
CA LEU A 107 -13.73 -20.10 2.79
C LEU A 107 -13.86 -21.41 1.99
N GLU A 108 -14.08 -21.33 0.68
CA GLU A 108 -14.14 -22.48 -0.22
C GLU A 108 -12.77 -23.19 -0.34
N GLN A 109 -11.66 -22.43 -0.37
CA GLN A 109 -10.30 -22.98 -0.32
C GLN A 109 -10.05 -23.77 0.98
N PHE A 110 -10.57 -23.31 2.11
CA PHE A 110 -10.45 -24.01 3.38
C PHE A 110 -11.36 -25.24 3.51
N GLN A 111 -12.51 -25.27 2.83
CA GLN A 111 -13.41 -26.43 2.84
C GLN A 111 -12.89 -27.55 1.95
N SER A 112 -12.30 -27.22 0.81
CA SER A 112 -11.67 -28.19 -0.10
C SER A 112 -10.41 -28.84 0.51
N GLY A 113 -9.67 -28.13 1.36
CA GLY A 113 -8.54 -28.67 2.13
C GLY A 113 -8.91 -29.58 3.32
N ARG A 114 -10.19 -29.65 3.71
CA ARG A 114 -10.67 -30.41 4.88
C ARG A 114 -11.02 -31.88 4.56
N SER A 115 -10.49 -32.41 3.45
CA SER A 115 -10.72 -33.79 2.99
C SER A 115 -9.61 -34.78 3.38
N THR A 116 -8.67 -34.41 4.24
CA THR A 116 -7.84 -35.40 4.97
C THR A 116 -8.12 -35.27 6.46
N GLY A 117 -8.89 -36.23 6.97
CA GLY A 117 -9.26 -36.33 8.38
C GLY A 117 -8.10 -36.81 9.23
N GLU A 118 -7.15 -35.93 9.51
CA GLU A 118 -6.25 -36.08 10.65
C GLU A 118 -6.32 -34.78 11.46
N ASP A 119 -7.04 -34.85 12.59
CA ASP A 119 -7.01 -33.80 13.62
C ASP A 119 -5.53 -33.58 14.02
N PRO A 120 -4.96 -32.37 13.90
CA PRO A 120 -3.71 -32.07 14.56
C PRO A 120 -4.02 -32.06 16.06
N GLU A 121 -3.56 -33.11 16.73
CA GLU A 121 -3.52 -33.26 18.18
C GLU A 121 -3.14 -31.92 18.81
N GLN A 122 -4.11 -31.25 19.45
CA GLN A 122 -3.86 -29.98 20.12
C GLN A 122 -2.75 -30.19 21.15
N PRO A 123 -1.65 -29.41 21.14
CA PRO A 123 -0.65 -29.53 22.18
C PRO A 123 -1.31 -29.17 23.51
N ARG A 124 -1.41 -30.15 24.40
CA ARG A 124 -1.91 -29.97 25.77
C ARG A 124 -1.01 -28.94 26.45
N VAL A 125 -1.50 -27.72 26.60
CA VAL A 125 -0.85 -26.72 27.46
C VAL A 125 -0.83 -27.29 28.89
N PRO A 126 0.34 -27.48 29.51
CA PRO A 126 0.39 -27.90 30.90
C PRO A 126 -0.10 -26.73 31.76
N VAL A 127 -1.24 -26.94 32.42
CA VAL A 127 -1.79 -26.00 33.38
C VAL A 127 -0.87 -26.00 34.59
N LEU A 128 0.01 -25.00 34.68
CA LEU A 128 0.81 -24.77 35.89
C LEU A 128 -0.08 -24.07 36.93
N HIS A 129 -0.45 -24.83 37.96
CA HIS A 129 -0.72 -24.32 39.31
C HIS A 129 0.50 -24.71 40.17
N PRO A 130 0.89 -23.99 41.25
CA PRO A 130 0.22 -22.90 41.96
C PRO A 130 0.96 -21.55 41.92
#